data_AF-A0A7K4H2E4-F1
#
_entry.id   AF-A0A7K4H2E4-F1
#
_cell.length_a   1.000
_cell.length_b   1.000
_cell.length_c   1.000
_cell.angle_alpha   90.00
_cell.angle_beta   90.00
_cell.angle_gamma   90.00
#
_symmetry.space_group_name_H-M   'P 1'
#
loop_
_entity.id
_entity.type
_entity.pdbx_description
1 polymer ?
#
loop_
_entity_poly.entity_id
_entity_poly.type
_entity_poly.pdbx_seq_one_letter_code
_entity_poly.pdbx_strand_id
1 'polypeptide(L)'
;MDLFVGLIFFLSLFKVGDDRIVVDTFDMIEVNHYHNEWGVQTWSQIILWDWYSSDSKFHCEKWILMKDAYKKTKEGEKRWETARRQIEQTFENLERRKQWMWASEYKGDYVDSKFIPRKNWTTGYYEIKYDDKNIRRIIRSKIYKETHTQFDPEVKDRKFHPTAKRRGLTLPQVKTIEDIIDNLRFDTIPGR
;
A
#
# COMPACT_ATOMS: atom_id res chain seq x y z
N MET A 1 -42.42 -30.70 -1.98
CA MET A 1 -41.50 -30.02 -1.03
C MET A 1 -40.09 -29.87 -1.61
N ASP A 2 -39.78 -30.47 -2.76
CA ASP A 2 -38.40 -30.59 -3.29
C ASP A 2 -37.87 -29.33 -3.99
N LEU A 3 -38.74 -28.48 -4.52
CA LEU A 3 -38.34 -27.21 -5.15
C LEU A 3 -37.88 -26.14 -4.15
N PHE A 4 -38.38 -26.19 -2.91
CA PHE A 4 -38.03 -25.20 -1.87
C PHE A 4 -36.65 -25.49 -1.26
N VAL A 5 -36.29 -26.77 -1.10
CA VAL A 5 -34.99 -27.20 -0.57
C VAL A 5 -33.87 -26.91 -1.57
N GLY A 6 -34.11 -27.12 -2.86
CA GLY A 6 -33.14 -26.81 -3.93
C GLY A 6 -32.81 -25.32 -4.06
N LEU A 7 -33.82 -24.44 -3.87
CA LEU A 7 -33.62 -22.99 -3.93
C LEU A 7 -32.76 -22.45 -2.77
N ILE A 8 -32.92 -23.00 -1.56
CA ILE A 8 -32.11 -22.65 -0.38
C ILE A 8 -30.65 -23.08 -0.58
N PHE A 9 -30.41 -24.25 -1.18
CA PHE A 9 -29.05 -24.70 -1.54
C PHE A 9 -28.41 -23.85 -2.65
N PHE A 10 -29.21 -23.33 -3.60
CA PHE A 10 -28.71 -22.46 -4.66
C PHE A 10 -28.38 -21.05 -4.15
N LEU A 11 -29.16 -20.55 -3.19
CA LEU A 11 -28.91 -19.26 -2.54
C LEU A 11 -27.71 -19.31 -1.57
N SER A 12 -27.37 -20.48 -0.99
CA SER A 12 -26.19 -20.65 -0.13
C SER A 12 -24.85 -20.68 -0.90
N LEU A 13 -24.89 -20.85 -2.22
CA LEU A 13 -23.72 -20.73 -3.10
C LEU A 13 -23.36 -19.27 -3.43
N PHE A 14 -24.29 -18.33 -3.22
CA PHE A 14 -23.96 -16.92 -3.21
C PHE A 14 -23.33 -16.60 -1.86
N LYS A 15 -22.00 -16.70 -1.82
CA LYS A 15 -21.20 -16.05 -0.78
C LYS A 15 -21.55 -14.56 -0.83
N VAL A 16 -22.50 -14.13 -0.01
CA VAL A 16 -22.70 -12.71 0.28
C VAL A 16 -21.40 -12.28 0.93
N GLY A 17 -20.52 -11.66 0.13
CA GLY A 17 -19.31 -11.06 0.63
C GLY A 17 -19.73 -10.05 1.68
N ASP A 18 -19.40 -10.32 2.93
CA ASP A 18 -19.43 -9.32 3.99
C ASP A 18 -18.34 -8.32 3.61
N ASP A 19 -18.67 -7.36 2.73
CA ASP A 19 -17.79 -6.30 2.23
C ASP A 19 -17.49 -5.35 3.39
N ARG A 20 -16.72 -5.83 4.36
CA ARG A 20 -16.29 -5.03 5.50
C ARG A 20 -15.39 -3.93 4.97
N ILE A 21 -15.85 -2.70 5.07
CA ILE A 21 -15.05 -1.52 4.74
C ILE A 21 -14.32 -1.10 6.01
N VAL A 22 -12.98 -1.11 5.95
CA VAL A 22 -12.14 -0.57 7.02
C VAL A 22 -11.51 0.72 6.54
N VAL A 23 -11.72 1.80 7.29
CA VAL A 23 -11.17 3.12 6.98
C VAL A 23 -10.08 3.47 8.00
N ASP A 24 -8.83 3.55 7.53
CA ASP A 24 -7.70 4.01 8.32
C ASP A 24 -7.40 5.46 7.96
N THR A 25 -7.47 6.35 8.95
CA THR A 25 -7.07 7.76 8.77
C THR A 25 -5.68 7.96 9.36
N PHE A 26 -4.82 8.68 8.64
CA PHE A 26 -3.46 9.05 9.07
C PHE A 26 -3.28 10.56 8.88
N ASP A 27 -2.35 11.15 9.63
CA ASP A 27 -2.09 12.58 9.52
C ASP A 27 -1.40 12.95 8.20
N MET A 28 -0.58 12.05 7.63
CA MET A 28 0.02 12.22 6.31
C MET A 28 0.24 10.90 5.57
N ILE A 29 -0.02 10.91 4.27
CA ILE A 29 0.39 9.87 3.33
C ILE A 29 1.58 10.39 2.53
N GLU A 30 2.68 9.63 2.53
CA GLU A 30 3.85 9.91 1.69
C GLU A 30 4.04 8.80 0.65
N VAL A 31 4.21 9.18 -0.62
CA VAL A 31 4.76 8.28 -1.64
C VAL A 31 6.23 8.61 -1.79
N ASN A 32 7.08 7.66 -1.40
CA ASN A 32 8.52 7.81 -1.46
C ASN A 32 9.09 6.98 -2.62
N HIS A 33 9.93 7.61 -3.42
CA HIS A 33 10.71 7.03 -4.51
C HIS A 33 12.16 6.89 -4.05
N TYR A 34 12.60 5.66 -3.84
CA TYR A 34 13.97 5.40 -3.43
C TYR A 34 14.90 5.30 -4.64
N HIS A 35 15.97 6.08 -4.62
CA HIS A 35 17.01 6.08 -5.64
C HIS A 35 18.30 5.51 -5.05
N ASN A 36 19.03 4.71 -5.82
CA ASN A 36 20.34 4.24 -5.41
C ASN A 36 21.41 5.35 -5.50
N GLU A 37 22.66 5.00 -5.18
CA GLU A 37 23.82 5.90 -5.25
C GLU A 37 24.09 6.48 -6.65
N TRP A 38 23.60 5.81 -7.70
CA TRP A 38 23.72 6.24 -9.10
C TRP A 38 22.54 7.11 -9.55
N GLY A 39 21.62 7.45 -8.64
CA GLY A 39 20.43 8.24 -8.91
C GLY A 39 19.31 7.45 -9.61
N VAL A 40 19.47 6.13 -9.78
CA VAL A 40 18.47 5.28 -10.43
C VAL A 40 17.37 4.94 -9.44
N GLN A 41 16.12 5.25 -9.81
CA GLN A 41 14.94 4.88 -9.03
C GLN A 41 14.79 3.36 -9.00
N THR A 42 14.68 2.82 -7.78
CA THR A 42 14.87 1.38 -7.52
C THR A 42 13.61 0.71 -6.99
N TRP A 43 12.79 1.45 -6.23
CA TRP A 43 11.44 1.08 -5.80
C TRP A 43 10.68 2.32 -5.32
N SER A 44 9.35 2.16 -5.18
CA SER A 44 8.49 3.12 -4.50
C SER A 44 7.77 2.45 -3.34
N GLN A 45 7.48 3.24 -2.32
CA GLN A 45 6.73 2.81 -1.16
C GLN A 45 5.76 3.89 -0.72
N ILE A 46 4.72 3.45 -0.02
CA ILE A 46 3.86 4.34 0.75
C ILE A 46 4.31 4.30 2.19
N ILE A 47 4.36 5.47 2.80
CA ILE A 47 4.62 5.64 4.22
C ILE A 47 3.46 6.41 4.82
N LEU A 48 2.89 5.86 5.89
CA LEU A 48 1.76 6.41 6.61
C LEU A 48 2.28 6.97 7.93
N TRP A 49 2.08 8.26 8.12
CA TRP A 49 2.64 9.01 9.22
C TRP A 49 1.54 9.55 10.12
N ASP A 50 1.78 9.49 11.43
CA ASP A 50 1.00 10.22 12.43
C ASP A 50 1.89 11.21 13.16
N TRP A 51 1.30 12.34 13.54
CA TRP A 51 1.94 13.38 14.32
C TRP A 51 1.85 13.04 15.81
N TYR A 52 3.00 12.96 16.46
CA TYR A 52 3.09 12.79 17.90
C TYR A 52 3.42 14.13 18.54
N SER A 53 2.45 14.69 19.27
CA SER A 53 2.61 15.99 19.94
C SER A 53 3.67 15.97 21.03
N SER A 54 3.88 14.82 21.70
CA SER A 54 4.91 14.65 22.73
C SER A 54 6.32 14.96 22.22
N ASP A 55 6.59 14.61 20.97
CA ASP A 55 7.91 14.69 20.36
C ASP A 55 7.95 15.75 19.25
N SER A 56 6.81 16.37 18.95
CA SER A 56 6.59 17.34 17.87
C SER A 56 7.14 16.86 16.52
N LYS A 57 6.88 15.58 16.20
CA LYS A 57 7.39 14.91 15.01
C LYS A 57 6.38 13.95 14.43
N PHE A 58 6.51 13.72 13.13
CA PHE A 58 5.83 12.61 12.45
C PHE A 58 6.60 11.31 12.70
N HIS A 59 5.87 10.26 13.04
CA HIS A 59 6.40 8.90 13.13
C HIS A 59 5.68 7.97 12.16
N CYS A 60 6.44 7.05 11.58
CA CYS A 60 5.92 6.10 10.62
C CYS A 60 5.14 5.04 11.37
N GLU A 61 3.86 4.90 11.03
CA GLU A 61 2.96 3.88 11.58
C GLU A 61 2.89 2.63 10.72
N LYS A 62 2.95 2.81 9.40
CA LYS A 62 2.92 1.73 8.44
C LYS A 62 3.62 2.14 7.17
N TRP A 63 4.28 1.18 6.54
CA TRP A 63 4.76 1.32 5.17
C TRP A 63 4.29 0.16 4.32
N ILE A 64 4.18 0.40 3.01
CA ILE A 64 3.74 -0.57 2.01
C ILE A 64 4.60 -0.41 0.77
N LEU A 65 5.31 -1.47 0.37
CA LEU A 65 6.06 -1.47 -0.88
C LEU A 65 5.12 -1.55 -2.09
N MET A 66 5.28 -0.63 -3.04
CA MET A 66 4.45 -0.55 -4.25
C MET A 66 5.03 -1.45 -5.36
N LYS A 67 4.91 -2.77 -5.17
CA LYS A 67 5.50 -3.78 -6.08
C LYS A 67 4.95 -3.72 -7.51
N ASP A 68 3.72 -3.26 -7.67
CA ASP A 68 2.99 -3.16 -8.94
C ASP A 68 3.14 -1.80 -9.62
N ALA A 69 3.91 -0.87 -9.02
CA ALA A 69 4.10 0.47 -9.55
C ALA A 69 5.02 0.55 -10.78
N TYR A 70 5.64 -0.56 -11.19
CA TYR A 70 6.58 -0.56 -12.31
C TYR A 70 6.20 -1.62 -13.32
N LYS A 71 6.09 -1.20 -14.58
CA LYS A 71 5.79 -2.10 -15.69
C LYS A 71 6.82 -1.95 -16.79
N LYS A 72 7.45 -3.06 -17.18
CA LYS A 72 8.34 -3.08 -18.33
C LYS A 72 7.53 -2.88 -19.60
N THR A 73 7.89 -1.86 -20.36
CA THR A 73 7.34 -1.53 -21.68
C THR A 73 8.46 -1.66 -22.71
N LYS A 74 8.13 -2.07 -23.94
CA LYS A 74 9.13 -2.14 -25.03
C LYS A 74 9.76 -0.78 -25.31
N GLU A 75 8.95 0.28 -25.22
CA GLU A 75 9.41 1.66 -25.42
C GLU A 75 10.33 2.13 -24.30
N GLY A 76 9.97 1.88 -23.04
CA GLY A 76 10.82 2.20 -21.89
C GLY A 76 12.12 1.42 -21.88
N GLU A 77 12.10 0.15 -22.29
CA GLU A 77 13.31 -0.66 -22.45
C GLU A 77 14.22 -0.09 -23.53
N LYS A 78 13.68 0.27 -24.71
CA LYS A 78 14.46 0.91 -25.77
C LYS A 78 15.05 2.27 -25.35
N ARG A 79 14.28 3.09 -24.64
CA ARG A 79 14.76 4.36 -24.07
C ARG A 79 15.89 4.12 -23.08
N TRP A 80 15.71 3.16 -22.17
CA TRP A 80 16.73 2.78 -21.20
C TRP A 80 17.98 2.27 -21.90
N GLU A 81 17.88 1.37 -22.88
CA GLU A 81 19.04 0.86 -23.63
C GLU A 81 19.82 1.99 -24.33
N THR A 82 19.11 2.98 -24.87
CA THR A 82 19.72 4.13 -25.54
C THR A 82 20.49 5.00 -24.54
N ALA A 83 19.85 5.37 -23.42
CA ALA A 83 20.50 6.12 -22.35
C ALA A 83 21.66 5.34 -21.74
N ARG A 84 21.49 4.02 -21.61
CA ARG A 84 22.51 3.10 -21.09
C ARG A 84 23.76 3.13 -21.93
N ARG A 85 23.65 3.02 -23.26
CA ARG A 85 24.80 3.08 -24.17
C ARG A 85 25.55 4.40 -24.08
N GLN A 86 24.84 5.52 -23.90
CA GLN A 86 25.47 6.84 -23.78
C GLN A 86 26.28 6.95 -22.49
N ILE A 87 25.69 6.55 -21.37
CA ILE A 87 26.36 6.59 -20.07
C ILE A 87 27.50 5.56 -20.00
N GLU A 88 27.32 4.40 -20.60
CA GLU A 88 28.33 3.35 -20.64
C GLU A 88 29.64 3.80 -21.31
N GLN A 89 29.55 4.72 -22.28
CA GLN A 89 30.71 5.32 -22.96
C GLN A 89 31.46 6.34 -22.11
N THR A 90 30.87 6.86 -21.03
CA THR A 90 31.54 7.85 -20.16
C THR A 90 32.41 7.21 -19.09
N PHE A 91 32.26 5.90 -18.85
CA PHE A 91 33.06 5.18 -17.86
C PHE A 91 34.36 4.65 -18.46
N GLU A 92 35.49 5.22 -18.05
CA GLU A 92 36.83 4.68 -18.36
C GLU A 92 37.13 3.40 -17.56
N ASN A 93 36.66 3.33 -16.31
CA ASN A 93 36.91 2.20 -15.42
C ASN A 93 35.88 1.07 -15.63
N LEU A 94 36.38 -0.11 -16.05
CA LEU A 94 35.56 -1.28 -16.35
C LEU A 94 34.77 -1.84 -15.15
N GLU A 95 35.33 -1.83 -13.95
CA GLU A 95 34.65 -2.33 -12.75
C GLU A 95 33.51 -1.40 -12.35
N ARG A 96 33.75 -0.09 -12.37
CA ARG A 96 32.71 0.92 -12.11
C ARG A 96 31.58 0.84 -13.12
N ARG A 97 31.91 0.60 -14.39
CA ARG A 97 30.94 0.35 -15.46
C ARG A 97 30.09 -0.88 -15.16
N LYS A 98 30.67 -2.02 -14.77
CA LYS A 98 29.92 -3.24 -14.41
C LYS A 98 28.98 -2.99 -13.22
N GLN A 99 29.46 -2.31 -12.18
CA GLN A 99 28.66 -1.96 -11.01
C GLN A 99 27.45 -1.09 -11.39
N TRP A 100 27.70 -0.04 -12.18
CA TRP A 100 26.63 0.83 -12.68
C TRP A 100 25.63 0.06 -13.55
N MET A 101 26.09 -0.83 -14.43
CA MET A 101 25.23 -1.65 -15.29
C MET A 101 24.30 -2.56 -14.49
N TRP A 102 24.79 -3.18 -13.43
CA TRP A 102 23.98 -3.99 -12.53
C TRP A 102 22.99 -3.12 -11.72
N ALA A 103 23.45 -1.99 -11.20
CA ALA A 103 22.65 -1.10 -10.36
C ALA A 103 21.58 -0.32 -11.14
N SER A 104 21.78 -0.11 -12.44
CA SER A 104 20.89 0.67 -13.30
C SER A 104 19.87 -0.17 -14.09
N GLU A 105 19.74 -1.45 -13.78
CA GLU A 105 18.83 -2.35 -14.50
C GLU A 105 17.42 -1.76 -14.61
N TYR A 106 16.87 -1.75 -15.83
CA TYR A 106 15.52 -1.29 -16.08
C TYR A 106 14.48 -2.17 -15.40
N LYS A 107 13.77 -1.59 -14.43
CA LYS A 107 12.69 -2.27 -13.69
C LYS A 107 11.29 -2.02 -14.25
N GLY A 108 11.16 -1.10 -15.20
CA GLY A 108 9.89 -0.66 -15.75
C GLY A 108 9.68 0.84 -15.57
N ASP A 109 8.74 1.38 -16.33
CA ASP A 109 8.27 2.74 -16.15
C ASP A 109 7.37 2.78 -14.91
N TYR A 110 7.42 3.88 -14.15
CA TYR A 110 6.49 4.10 -13.06
C TYR A 110 5.08 4.26 -13.62
N VAL A 111 4.18 3.36 -13.23
CA VAL A 111 2.80 3.27 -13.67
C VAL A 111 1.86 3.35 -12.49
N ASP A 112 0.58 3.56 -12.81
CA ASP A 112 -0.51 3.62 -11.87
C ASP A 112 -0.61 2.33 -11.02
N SER A 113 -0.12 2.39 -9.78
CA SER A 113 -0.19 1.31 -8.80
C SER A 113 -1.56 1.32 -8.12
N LYS A 114 -2.00 0.15 -7.66
CA LYS A 114 -3.19 0.02 -6.79
C LYS A 114 -3.12 0.89 -5.54
N PHE A 115 -1.91 1.30 -5.15
CA PHE A 115 -1.69 2.10 -3.97
C PHE A 115 -1.61 3.60 -4.25
N ILE A 116 -1.77 4.08 -5.48
CA ILE A 116 -1.64 5.51 -5.76
C ILE A 116 -2.68 6.33 -4.96
N PRO A 117 -2.26 7.37 -4.21
CA PRO A 117 -3.19 8.25 -3.53
C PRO A 117 -3.96 9.10 -4.54
N ARG A 118 -5.30 9.08 -4.48
CA ARG A 118 -6.15 9.92 -5.32
C ARG A 118 -6.91 10.91 -4.48
N LYS A 119 -6.93 12.16 -4.92
CA LYS A 119 -7.68 13.21 -4.24
C LYS A 119 -9.17 13.02 -4.47
N ASN A 120 -9.91 12.86 -3.39
CA ASN A 120 -11.36 12.95 -3.35
C ASN A 120 -11.76 14.41 -3.12
N TRP A 121 -12.24 15.09 -4.16
CA TRP A 121 -12.56 16.52 -4.09
C TRP A 121 -13.78 16.84 -3.23
N THR A 122 -14.69 15.88 -3.02
CA THR A 122 -15.87 16.06 -2.17
C THR A 122 -15.48 16.08 -0.69
N THR A 123 -14.59 15.17 -0.28
CA THR A 123 -14.18 15.03 1.14
C THR A 123 -12.89 15.79 1.48
N GLY A 124 -12.12 16.18 0.46
CA GLY A 124 -10.81 16.82 0.60
C GLY A 124 -9.67 15.87 0.96
N TYR A 125 -9.93 14.56 1.10
CA TYR A 125 -8.91 13.56 1.44
C TYR A 125 -8.19 13.04 0.20
N TYR A 126 -6.92 12.71 0.36
CA TYR A 126 -6.23 11.75 -0.50
C TYR A 126 -6.55 10.35 0.01
N GLU A 127 -7.05 9.51 -0.88
CA GLU A 127 -7.53 8.16 -0.56
C GLU A 127 -6.78 7.12 -1.38
N ILE A 128 -6.42 6.03 -0.72
CA ILE A 128 -5.91 4.79 -1.33
C ILE A 128 -6.94 3.71 -1.02
N LYS A 129 -7.46 3.07 -2.07
CA LYS A 129 -8.50 2.04 -1.95
C LYS A 129 -7.97 0.74 -2.53
N TYR A 130 -7.96 -0.31 -1.72
CA TYR A 130 -7.53 -1.63 -2.18
C TYR A 130 -8.23 -2.73 -1.39
N ASP A 131 -8.33 -3.91 -2.00
CA ASP A 131 -8.88 -5.08 -1.36
C ASP A 131 -7.76 -5.84 -0.62
N ASP A 132 -7.94 -6.01 0.68
CA ASP A 132 -7.06 -6.73 1.60
C ASP A 132 -7.77 -8.02 2.03
N LYS A 133 -7.55 -9.08 1.26
CA LYS A 133 -8.25 -10.38 1.41
C LYS A 133 -9.77 -10.22 1.24
N ASN A 134 -10.52 -10.18 2.34
CA ASN A 134 -11.99 -10.09 2.36
C ASN A 134 -12.47 -8.72 2.87
N ILE A 135 -11.58 -7.73 2.93
CA ILE A 135 -11.87 -6.40 3.47
C ILE A 135 -11.55 -5.38 2.39
N ARG A 136 -12.46 -4.45 2.16
CA ARG A 136 -12.18 -3.27 1.34
C ARG A 136 -11.54 -2.22 2.25
N ARG A 137 -10.25 -1.96 2.06
CA ARG A 137 -9.54 -0.97 2.88
C ARG A 137 -9.49 0.38 2.18
N ILE A 138 -9.76 1.42 2.95
CA ILE A 138 -9.56 2.82 2.55
C ILE A 138 -8.55 3.42 3.51
N ILE A 139 -7.37 3.75 3.00
CA ILE A 139 -6.40 4.58 3.73
C ILE A 139 -6.62 6.01 3.27
N ARG A 140 -6.72 6.95 4.21
CA ARG A 140 -6.94 8.36 3.86
C ARG A 140 -6.14 9.33 4.72
N SER A 141 -5.78 10.46 4.14
CA SER A 141 -5.21 11.60 4.84
C SER A 141 -5.57 12.90 4.12
N LYS A 142 -5.58 14.02 4.85
CA LYS A 142 -5.70 15.35 4.24
C LYS A 142 -4.37 15.83 3.63
N ILE A 143 -3.25 15.28 4.10
CA ILE A 143 -1.91 15.66 3.66
C ILE A 143 -1.34 14.53 2.82
N TYR A 144 -0.96 14.88 1.58
CA TYR A 144 -0.22 14.02 0.67
C TYR A 144 1.13 14.66 0.38
N LYS A 145 2.19 13.84 0.38
CA LYS A 145 3.54 14.25 0.03
C LYS A 145 4.18 13.24 -0.91
N GLU A 146 4.93 13.73 -1.88
CA GLU A 146 5.76 12.92 -2.76
C GLU A 146 7.23 13.26 -2.51
N THR A 147 8.08 12.24 -2.35
CA THR A 147 9.50 12.44 -2.04
C THR A 147 10.38 11.54 -2.90
N HIS A 148 11.56 12.04 -3.24
CA HIS A 148 12.62 11.28 -3.90
C HIS A 148 13.86 11.30 -3.01
N THR A 149 14.31 10.14 -2.55
CA THR A 149 15.38 10.04 -1.56
C THR A 149 16.37 8.94 -1.89
N GLN A 150 17.63 9.11 -1.46
CA GLN A 150 18.66 8.06 -1.52
C GLN A 150 18.75 7.21 -0.24
N PHE A 151 17.81 7.42 0.67
CA PHE A 151 17.68 6.68 1.92
C PHE A 151 16.21 6.32 2.11
N ASP A 152 15.92 5.30 2.90
CA ASP A 152 14.57 4.95 3.28
C ASP A 152 14.12 5.80 4.49
N PRO A 153 13.13 6.71 4.35
CA PRO A 153 12.64 7.53 5.45
C PRO A 153 12.09 6.70 6.61
N GLU A 154 11.45 5.55 6.32
CA GLU A 154 10.91 4.67 7.36
C GLU A 154 12.02 4.05 8.19
N VAL A 155 13.12 3.62 7.56
CA VAL A 155 14.26 3.02 8.27
C VAL A 155 14.96 4.05 9.14
N LYS A 156 15.04 5.31 8.69
CA LYS A 156 15.56 6.41 9.51
C LYS A 156 14.67 6.65 10.73
N ASP A 157 13.36 6.71 10.54
CA ASP A 157 12.41 6.92 11.64
C ASP A 157 12.40 5.76 12.64
N ARG A 158 12.56 4.52 12.16
CA ARG A 158 12.59 3.29 12.99
C ARG A 158 13.60 3.34 14.14
N LYS A 159 14.68 4.12 14.00
CA LYS A 159 15.67 4.34 15.07
C LYS A 159 15.09 5.04 16.30
N PHE A 160 14.07 5.87 16.10
CA PHE A 160 13.40 6.66 17.15
C PHE A 160 12.02 6.08 17.49
N HIS A 161 11.31 5.56 16.48
CA HIS A 161 9.99 4.94 16.63
C HIS A 161 10.00 3.48 16.11
N PRO A 162 10.40 2.53 16.97
CA PRO A 162 10.47 1.12 16.60
C PRO A 162 9.11 0.55 16.21
N THR A 163 9.12 -0.50 15.38
CA THR A 163 7.91 -1.13 14.85
C THR A 163 6.92 -1.59 15.93
N ALA A 164 7.40 -1.94 17.13
CA ALA A 164 6.54 -2.37 18.24
C ALA A 164 5.66 -1.25 18.84
N LYS A 165 6.03 0.02 18.63
CA LYS A 165 5.24 1.17 19.12
C LYS A 165 4.18 1.65 18.12
N ARG A 166 4.21 1.12 16.89
CA ARG A 166 3.33 1.54 15.81
C ARG A 166 1.95 0.93 16.00
N ARG A 167 0.90 1.74 15.85
CA ARG A 167 -0.48 1.26 15.80
C ARG A 167 -0.78 0.44 14.53
N GLY A 168 -0.03 0.67 13.46
CA GLY A 168 -0.21 -0.01 12.19
C GLY A 168 -1.59 0.26 11.55
N LEU A 169 -2.11 -0.74 10.83
CA LEU A 169 -3.44 -0.68 10.21
C LEU A 169 -4.46 -1.32 11.14
N THR A 170 -5.68 -0.79 11.13
CA THR A 170 -6.80 -1.35 11.89
C THR A 170 -7.03 -2.79 11.47
N LEU A 171 -7.03 -3.69 12.45
CA LEU A 171 -7.36 -5.10 12.25
C LEU A 171 -8.86 -5.23 12.00
N PRO A 172 -9.28 -6.10 11.06
CA PRO A 172 -10.70 -6.42 10.93
C PRO A 172 -11.22 -6.99 12.24
N GLN A 173 -12.37 -6.51 12.71
CA GLN A 173 -13.07 -7.17 13.80
C GLN A 173 -13.40 -8.60 13.35
N VAL A 174 -12.76 -9.60 13.96
CA VAL A 174 -13.17 -10.99 13.80
C VAL A 174 -14.37 -11.16 14.71
N LYS A 175 -15.57 -11.43 14.17
CA LYS A 175 -16.70 -11.83 15.01
C LYS A 175 -16.27 -13.11 15.72
N THR A 176 -16.19 -13.07 17.04
CA THR A 176 -15.94 -14.25 17.85
C THR A 176 -17.14 -15.19 17.79
N ILE A 177 -16.95 -16.45 18.18
CA ILE A 177 -18.08 -17.40 18.27
C ILE A 177 -19.10 -16.87 19.27
N GLU A 178 -18.66 -16.19 20.34
CA GLU A 178 -19.53 -15.48 21.27
C GLU A 178 -20.38 -14.40 20.60
N ASP A 179 -19.79 -13.55 19.75
CA ASP A 179 -20.54 -12.51 19.00
C ASP A 179 -21.61 -13.11 18.07
N ILE A 180 -21.36 -14.29 17.51
CA ILE A 180 -22.31 -15.00 16.64
C ILE A 180 -23.44 -15.60 17.48
N ILE A 181 -23.10 -16.21 18.63
CA ILE A 181 -24.07 -16.81 19.55
C ILE A 181 -24.98 -15.75 20.17
N ASP A 182 -24.46 -14.59 20.55
CA ASP A 182 -25.28 -13.53 21.14
C ASP A 182 -26.25 -12.95 20.11
N ASN A 183 -25.84 -12.75 18.85
CA ASN A 183 -26.77 -12.33 17.79
C ASN A 183 -27.88 -13.37 17.53
N LEU A 184 -27.57 -14.67 17.60
CA LEU A 184 -28.57 -15.75 17.47
C LEU A 184 -29.53 -15.83 18.67
N ARG A 185 -29.11 -15.38 19.86
CA ARG A 185 -29.96 -15.32 21.07
C ARG A 185 -30.95 -14.16 21.03
N PHE A 186 -30.64 -13.06 20.36
CA PHE A 186 -31.57 -11.93 20.21
C PHE A 186 -32.67 -12.18 19.17
N ASP A 187 -32.42 -13.02 18.16
CA ASP A 187 -33.41 -13.37 17.14
C ASP A 187 -34.43 -14.44 17.59
N THR A 188 -34.28 -15.00 18.80
CA THR A 188 -35.11 -16.10 19.31
C THR A 188 -36.09 -15.71 20.43
N ILE A 189 -36.32 -14.42 20.68
CA ILE A 189 -37.43 -13.98 21.56
C ILE A 189 -38.58 -13.41 20.73
N PRO A 190 -39.53 -14.23 20.26
CA PRO A 190 -40.86 -13.74 19.95
C PRO A 190 -41.63 -13.55 21.26
N GLY A 191 -42.01 -12.32 21.57
CA GLY A 191 -43.10 -12.03 22.51
C GLY A 191 -42.71 -11.23 23.75
N ARG A 192 -43.04 -9.94 23.71
CA ARG A 192 -43.95 -9.37 24.70
C ARG A 192 -44.93 -8.44 24.01
#